data_AF-A0A1R3XHA3-F1
#
_entry.id   AF-A0A1R3XHA3-F1
#
_cell.length_a   1.000
_cell.length_b   1.000
_cell.length_c   1.000
_cell.angle_alpha   90.00
_cell.angle_beta   90.00
_cell.angle_gamma   90.00
#
_symmetry.space_group_name_H-M   'P 1'
#
loop_
_entity.id
_entity.type
_entity.pdbx_description
1 polymer ?
#
loop_
_entity_poly.entity_id
_entity_poly.type
_entity_poly.pdbx_seq_one_letter_code
_entity_poly.pdbx_strand_id
1 'polypeptide(L)'
;MEQRIIIEMGMGNDLHGMDYQKAAARAIEDAIRHSTLPIFDSIKLSHNDMRVQVTVAVQEPDKIDPEALTSGLPRGRAHVSVVKGGLNIPNPETGDTAVIATAAVEAFLPSQAGKWVQA
;
A
#
# COMPACT_ATOMS: atom_id res chain seq x y z
N MET A 1 -15.48 7.99 -14.60
CA MET A 1 -14.07 8.05 -14.20
C MET A 1 -13.99 7.82 -12.70
N GLU A 2 -13.01 7.04 -12.24
CA GLU A 2 -12.76 6.86 -10.80
C GLU A 2 -11.91 8.02 -10.26
N GLN A 3 -12.05 8.37 -8.98
CA GLN A 3 -11.36 9.50 -8.34
C GLN A 3 -10.64 9.09 -7.06
N ARG A 4 -9.44 9.68 -6.87
CA ARG A 4 -8.63 9.74 -5.64
C ARG A 4 -9.44 10.06 -4.39
N ILE A 5 -9.72 9.13 -3.46
CA ILE A 5 -10.36 9.52 -2.18
C ILE A 5 -9.37 9.66 -1.03
N ILE A 6 -8.34 8.82 -0.97
CA ILE A 6 -7.29 8.89 0.06
C ILE A 6 -6.00 8.27 -0.49
N ILE A 7 -4.87 8.68 0.10
CA ILE A 7 -3.59 8.00 0.00
C ILE A 7 -3.14 7.73 1.43
N GLU A 8 -2.95 6.45 1.76
CA GLU A 8 -2.39 6.00 3.03
C GLU A 8 -0.95 5.56 2.78
N MET A 9 -0.01 6.01 3.60
CA MET A 9 1.41 5.75 3.39
C MET A 9 2.00 5.06 4.61
N GLY A 10 2.93 4.14 4.37
CA GLY A 10 3.56 3.36 5.43
C GLY A 10 4.98 2.92 5.10
N MET A 11 5.68 2.46 6.12
CA MET A 11 7.04 1.95 6.04
C MET A 11 7.14 0.56 6.67
N GLY A 12 7.97 -0.30 6.11
CA GLY A 12 8.23 -1.62 6.65
C GLY A 12 9.68 -2.02 6.45
N ASN A 13 10.23 -2.73 7.43
CA ASN A 13 11.66 -3.04 7.47
C ASN A 13 11.92 -4.54 7.61
N ASP A 14 13.02 -5.00 7.05
CA ASP A 14 13.67 -6.25 7.44
C ASP A 14 15.13 -5.97 7.79
N LEU A 15 15.48 -6.15 9.07
CA LEU A 15 16.73 -5.59 9.60
C LEU A 15 17.97 -6.47 9.36
N HIS A 16 17.77 -7.76 9.04
CA HIS A 16 18.87 -8.73 9.00
C HIS A 16 18.77 -9.74 7.84
N GLY A 17 17.59 -9.96 7.27
CA GLY A 17 17.37 -11.06 6.32
C GLY A 17 17.46 -10.65 4.85
N MET A 18 17.58 -9.36 4.54
CA MET A 18 17.42 -8.83 3.18
C MET A 18 16.10 -9.29 2.52
N ASP A 19 15.07 -9.52 3.35
CA ASP A 19 13.76 -10.02 2.91
C ASP A 19 12.87 -8.85 2.47
N TYR A 20 12.97 -8.53 1.18
CA TYR A 20 12.16 -7.49 0.53
C TYR A 20 10.66 -7.76 0.61
N GLN A 21 10.23 -9.03 0.52
CA GLN A 21 8.83 -9.41 0.58
C GLN A 21 8.23 -9.07 1.94
N LYS A 22 8.94 -9.42 3.01
CA LYS A 22 8.54 -9.14 4.39
C LYS A 22 8.56 -7.65 4.70
N ALA A 23 9.58 -6.91 4.24
CA ALA A 23 9.63 -5.47 4.40
C ALA A 23 8.43 -4.79 3.69
N ALA A 24 8.12 -5.21 2.47
CA ALA A 24 6.97 -4.71 1.70
C ALA A 24 5.62 -5.02 2.37
N ALA A 25 5.41 -6.25 2.83
CA ALA A 25 4.19 -6.63 3.54
C ALA A 25 3.97 -5.77 4.79
N ARG A 26 5.06 -5.51 5.55
CA ARG A 26 5.03 -4.60 6.71
C ARG A 26 4.68 -3.17 6.32
N ALA A 27 5.21 -2.66 5.21
CA ALA A 27 4.92 -1.30 4.75
C ALA A 27 3.45 -1.13 4.36
N ILE A 28 2.86 -2.15 3.73
CA ILE A 28 1.43 -2.16 3.40
C ILE A 28 0.58 -2.26 4.67
N GLU A 29 0.92 -3.13 5.62
CA GLU A 29 0.21 -3.20 6.90
C GLU A 29 0.26 -1.87 7.66
N ASP A 30 1.44 -1.27 7.75
CA ASP A 30 1.65 0.03 8.40
C ASP A 30 0.76 1.12 7.77
N ALA A 31 0.66 1.14 6.44
CA ALA A 31 -0.19 2.09 5.73
C ALA A 31 -1.68 1.93 6.10
N ILE A 32 -2.22 0.70 6.15
CA ILE A 32 -3.66 0.46 6.25
C ILE A 32 -4.19 0.25 7.68
N ARG A 33 -3.32 0.19 8.70
CA ARG A 33 -3.72 -0.08 10.09
C ARG A 33 -4.03 1.15 10.92
N HIS A 34 -3.72 2.35 10.42
CA HIS A 34 -3.89 3.60 11.17
C HIS A 34 -5.19 4.36 10.87
N SER A 35 -5.95 3.91 9.87
CA SER A 35 -7.21 4.55 9.45
C SER A 35 -8.35 3.55 9.35
N THR A 36 -9.57 4.08 9.30
CA THR A 36 -10.76 3.35 8.89
C THR A 36 -11.57 4.21 7.93
N LEU A 37 -12.28 3.57 7.00
CA LEU A 37 -13.12 4.23 6.00
C LEU A 37 -14.61 3.93 6.27
N PRO A 38 -15.22 4.51 7.33
CA PRO A 38 -16.66 4.31 7.60
C PRO A 38 -17.56 4.97 6.56
N ILE A 39 -16.99 5.77 5.64
CA ILE A 39 -17.72 6.51 4.60
C ILE A 39 -18.55 5.60 3.70
N PHE A 40 -18.13 4.35 3.47
CA PHE A 40 -18.83 3.39 2.60
C PHE A 40 -20.31 3.20 2.98
N ASP A 41 -20.59 3.12 4.28
CA ASP A 41 -21.96 2.98 4.79
C ASP A 41 -22.78 4.25 4.56
N SER A 42 -22.14 5.43 4.69
CA SER A 42 -22.78 6.73 4.53
C SER A 42 -23.16 7.01 3.06
N ILE A 43 -22.31 6.61 2.11
CA ILE A 43 -22.51 6.86 0.67
C ILE A 43 -23.15 5.67 -0.06
N LYS A 44 -23.50 4.61 0.67
CA LYS A 44 -24.14 3.38 0.15
C LYS A 44 -23.36 2.74 -1.01
N LEU A 45 -22.03 2.70 -0.90
CA LEU A 45 -21.16 2.00 -1.85
C LEU A 45 -20.60 0.73 -1.23
N SER A 46 -20.41 -0.29 -2.07
CA SER A 46 -19.75 -1.52 -1.64
C SER A 46 -18.24 -1.29 -1.57
N HIS A 47 -17.57 -1.98 -0.65
CA HIS A 47 -16.11 -2.05 -0.65
C HIS A 47 -15.57 -2.68 -1.95
N ASN A 48 -16.38 -3.46 -2.68
CA ASN A 48 -15.99 -4.02 -3.98
C ASN A 48 -15.96 -2.98 -5.11
N ASP A 49 -16.64 -1.84 -4.94
CA ASP A 49 -16.60 -0.73 -5.90
C ASP A 49 -15.25 0.01 -5.82
N MET A 50 -14.58 -0.08 -4.67
CA MET A 50 -13.28 0.54 -4.42
C MET A 50 -12.18 -0.16 -5.24
N ARG A 51 -11.50 0.61 -6.09
CA ARG A 51 -10.21 0.18 -6.64
C ARG A 51 -9.12 0.61 -5.66
N VAL A 52 -8.21 -0.31 -5.38
CA VAL A 52 -7.03 -0.05 -4.55
C VAL A 52 -5.80 -0.18 -5.43
N GLN A 53 -5.01 0.89 -5.52
CA GLN A 53 -3.69 0.86 -6.16
C GLN A 53 -2.65 0.94 -5.05
N VAL A 54 -1.77 -0.05 -4.99
CA VAL A 54 -0.64 -0.03 -4.05
C VAL A 54 0.63 0.15 -4.86
N THR A 55 1.45 1.12 -4.46
CA THR A 55 2.81 1.28 -4.97
C THR A 55 3.78 0.96 -3.83
N VAL A 56 4.62 -0.06 -4.01
CA VAL A 56 5.68 -0.42 -3.08
C VAL A 56 7.04 -0.05 -3.67
N ALA A 57 7.86 0.64 -2.90
CA ALA A 57 9.19 1.08 -3.31
C ALA A 57 10.28 0.35 -2.50
N VAL A 58 11.18 -0.36 -3.20
CA VAL A 58 12.34 -1.07 -2.64
C VAL A 58 13.55 -1.00 -3.57
N GLN A 59 14.75 -1.34 -3.08
CA GLN A 59 15.97 -1.29 -3.91
C GLN A 59 15.99 -2.35 -5.02
N GLU A 60 15.41 -3.54 -4.79
CA GLU A 60 15.37 -4.66 -5.73
C GLU A 60 13.91 -5.13 -5.97
N PRO A 61 13.15 -4.46 -6.86
CA PRO A 61 11.74 -4.75 -7.09
C PRO A 61 11.45 -6.18 -7.54
N ASP A 62 12.35 -6.77 -8.34
CA ASP A 62 12.21 -8.11 -8.92
C ASP A 62 12.29 -9.24 -7.87
N LYS A 63 12.65 -8.93 -6.62
CA LYS A 63 12.69 -9.88 -5.50
C LYS A 63 11.36 -9.98 -4.74
N ILE A 64 10.33 -9.26 -5.17
CA ILE A 64 9.01 -9.24 -4.53
C ILE A 64 8.01 -9.98 -5.42
N ASP A 65 7.14 -10.77 -4.79
CA ASP A 65 5.92 -11.32 -5.38
C ASP A 65 4.75 -10.34 -5.14
N PRO A 66 4.34 -9.56 -6.15
CA PRO A 66 3.24 -8.61 -6.03
C PRO A 66 1.87 -9.29 -5.89
N GLU A 67 1.70 -10.52 -6.38
CA GLU A 67 0.42 -11.25 -6.27
C GLU A 67 0.20 -11.72 -4.83
N ALA A 68 1.26 -12.20 -4.16
CA ALA A 68 1.22 -12.51 -2.74
C ALA A 68 0.88 -11.28 -1.88
N LEU A 69 1.44 -10.11 -2.18
CA LEU A 69 1.10 -8.86 -1.49
C LEU A 69 -0.35 -8.45 -1.75
N THR A 70 -0.81 -8.56 -3.00
CA THR A 70 -2.18 -8.21 -3.40
C THR A 70 -3.20 -9.08 -2.65
N SER A 71 -2.91 -10.37 -2.49
CA SER A 71 -3.76 -11.33 -1.79
C SER A 71 -3.89 -11.05 -0.28
N GLY A 72 -2.96 -10.29 0.31
CA GLY A 72 -3.00 -9.89 1.72
C GLY A 72 -3.90 -8.69 2.03
N LEU A 73 -4.40 -7.99 1.01
CA LEU A 73 -5.24 -6.80 1.21
C LEU A 73 -6.68 -7.20 1.57
N PRO A 74 -7.28 -6.57 2.60
CA PRO A 74 -8.52 -7.07 3.18
C PRO A 74 -9.77 -6.78 2.34
N ARG A 75 -9.73 -5.75 1.48
CA ARG A 75 -10.91 -5.23 0.76
C ARG A 75 -10.52 -4.54 -0.55
N GLY A 76 -11.50 -4.41 -1.44
CA GLY A 76 -11.38 -3.68 -2.70
C GLY A 76 -10.78 -4.52 -3.83
N ARG A 77 -10.86 -3.98 -5.04
CA ARG A 77 -10.19 -4.52 -6.23
C ARG A 77 -8.76 -4.01 -6.22
N ALA A 78 -7.87 -4.78 -5.59
CA ALA A 78 -6.50 -4.36 -5.36
C ALA A 78 -5.55 -4.75 -6.50
N HIS A 79 -4.54 -3.91 -6.69
CA HIS A 79 -3.38 -4.21 -7.52
C HIS A 79 -2.13 -3.61 -6.88
N VAL A 80 -1.08 -4.41 -6.74
CA VAL A 80 0.23 -3.97 -6.22
C VAL A 80 1.21 -3.82 -7.38
N SER A 81 1.84 -2.65 -7.46
CA SER A 81 2.97 -2.37 -8.35
C SER A 81 4.22 -2.15 -7.50
N VAL A 82 5.32 -2.80 -7.87
CA VAL A 82 6.60 -2.68 -7.17
C VAL A 82 7.57 -1.89 -8.04
N VAL A 83 8.21 -0.88 -7.46
CA VAL A 83 9.10 0.05 -8.15
C VAL A 83 10.41 0.23 -7.39
N LYS A 84 11.44 0.70 -8.10
CA LYS A 84 12.71 1.03 -7.46
C LYS A 84 12.54 2.25 -6.53
N GLY A 85 12.99 2.11 -5.29
CA GLY A 85 12.99 3.16 -4.27
C GLY A 85 13.34 2.57 -2.89
N GLY A 86 12.71 3.03 -1.81
CA GLY A 86 13.05 2.58 -0.46
C GLY A 86 14.53 2.80 -0.13
N LEU A 87 15.10 1.99 0.78
CA LEU A 87 16.50 2.09 1.15
C LEU A 87 17.10 0.75 1.59
N ASN A 88 18.33 0.48 1.18
CA ASN A 88 19.19 -0.53 1.81
C ASN A 88 20.22 0.19 2.67
N ILE A 89 20.39 -0.21 3.93
CA ILE A 89 21.38 0.34 4.84
C ILE A 89 22.39 -0.77 5.20
N PRO A 90 23.58 -0.80 4.56
CA PRO A 90 24.60 -1.79 4.89
C PRO A 90 25.24 -1.47 6.25
N ASN A 91 25.47 -2.50 7.05
CA ASN A 91 26.28 -2.43 8.26
C ASN A 91 27.67 -3.04 7.96
N PRO A 92 28.73 -2.22 7.89
CA PRO A 92 30.07 -2.71 7.56
C PRO A 92 30.71 -3.55 8.69
N GLU A 93 30.23 -3.44 9.93
CA GLU A 93 30.78 -4.18 11.07
C GLU A 93 30.24 -5.61 11.14
N THR A 94 28.97 -5.80 10.81
CA THR A 94 28.30 -7.11 10.86
C THR A 94 28.18 -7.78 9.49
N GLY A 95 28.25 -7.02 8.41
CA GLY A 95 27.98 -7.49 7.05
C GLY A 95 26.48 -7.56 6.71
N ASP A 96 25.60 -7.31 7.68
CA ASP A 96 24.15 -7.28 7.45
C ASP A 96 23.74 -6.07 6.61
N THR A 97 22.58 -6.14 5.97
CA THR A 97 21.96 -4.98 5.34
C THR A 97 20.50 -4.91 5.76
N ALA A 98 20.11 -3.78 6.36
CA ALA A 98 18.71 -3.52 6.66
C ALA A 98 18.00 -3.05 5.39
N VAL A 99 16.85 -3.64 5.10
CA VAL A 99 15.95 -3.26 4.00
C VAL A 99 14.82 -2.41 4.57
N ILE A 100 14.56 -1.29 3.91
CA ILE A 100 13.43 -0.38 4.16
C ILE A 100 12.58 -0.32 2.90
N ALA A 101 11.34 -0.74 3.02
CA ALA A 101 10.29 -0.59 2.02
C ALA A 101 9.37 0.57 2.39
N THR A 102 8.90 1.29 1.37
CA THR A 102 7.84 2.32 1.53
C THR A 102 6.63 1.90 0.70
N ALA A 103 5.43 2.09 1.21
CA ALA A 103 4.19 1.81 0.50
C ALA A 103 3.30 3.06 0.44
N ALA A 104 2.65 3.26 -0.70
CA ALA A 104 1.52 4.16 -0.87
C ALA A 104 0.30 3.33 -1.30
N VAL A 105 -0.76 3.37 -0.50
CA VAL A 105 -2.02 2.67 -0.73
C VAL A 105 -3.07 3.71 -1.07
N GLU A 106 -3.53 3.69 -2.31
CA GLU A 106 -4.46 4.67 -2.86
C GLU A 106 -5.82 4.02 -3.08
N ALA A 107 -6.86 4.59 -2.47
CA ALA A 107 -8.23 4.16 -2.70
C ALA A 107 -8.95 5.09 -3.68
N PHE A 108 -9.66 4.50 -4.64
CA PHE A 108 -10.44 5.21 -5.65
C PHE A 108 -11.88 4.74 -5.64
N LEU A 109 -12.81 5.67 -5.87
CA LEU A 109 -14.23 5.40 -6.04
C LEU A 109 -14.76 5.98 -7.35
N PRO A 110 -15.90 5.49 -7.88
CA PRO A 110 -16.64 6.20 -8.91
C PRO A 110 -16.88 7.66 -8.50
N SER A 111 -16.89 8.59 -9.46
CA SER A 111 -17.13 10.00 -9.13
C SER A 111 -18.44 10.18 -8.36
N GLN A 112 -18.37 10.94 -7.26
CA GLN A 112 -19.52 11.33 -6.45
C GLN A 112 -19.95 12.78 -6.72
N ALA A 113 -19.38 13.43 -7.75
CA ALA A 113 -19.71 14.80 -8.11
C ALA A 113 -21.21 14.97 -8.36
N GLY A 114 -21.79 16.05 -7.82
CA GLY A 114 -23.22 16.37 -7.98
C GLY A 114 -24.19 15.58 -7.10
N LYS A 115 -23.72 14.58 -6.32
CA LYS A 115 -24.60 13.81 -5.42
C LYS A 115 -24.99 14.55 -4.15
N TRP A 116 -24.17 15.51 -3.72
CA TRP A 116 -24.35 16.25 -2.47
C TRP A 116 -24.21 17.74 -2.78
N VAL A 117 -25.32 18.37 -3.16
CA VAL A 117 -25.42 19.80 -3.39
C VAL A 117 -26.08 20.46 -2.20
N GLN A 118 -25.52 21.57 -1.73
CA GLN A 118 -26.18 22.40 -0.73
C GLN A 118 -27.37 23.09 -1.41
N ALA A 119 -28.53 23.04 -0.75
CA ALA A 119 -29.75 23.69 -1.25
C ALA A 119 -29.58 25.21 -1.32
#